data_AF-A0A2I1HRE8-F1
#
_entry.id   AF-A0A2I1HRE8-F1
#
_cell.length_a   1.000
_cell.length_b   1.000
_cell.length_c   1.000
_cell.angle_alpha   90.00
_cell.angle_beta   90.00
_cell.angle_gamma   90.00
#
_symmetry.space_group_name_H-M   'P 1'
#
loop_
_entity.id
_entity.type
_entity.pdbx_description
1 polymer ?
#
loop_
_entity_poly.entity_id
_entity_poly.type
_entity_poly.pdbx_seq_one_letter_code
_entity_poly.pdbx_strand_id
1 'polypeptide(L)'
;MSYSKLEFTGIFSNRLNMDQLKNQLSNLKISHENTDNRRELVSLLEDALLQKIENTENQILSTDMLDSNEEISVHQEFPLKLGWALKENQKFGKKGGGKRISKHIVVLPEGYFLAGNLNKSDRYTALEMWNELTKFAEEGSLEEIDIPRVSTI
;
A
#
# COMPACT_ATOMS: atom_id res chain seq x y z
N MET A 1 7.58 -0.06 21.76
CA MET A 1 6.23 0.22 21.22
C MET A 1 5.45 -1.09 21.30
N SER A 2 4.53 -1.21 22.26
CA SER A 2 3.68 -2.41 22.38
C SER A 2 2.43 -2.19 21.55
N TYR A 3 2.32 -2.89 20.43
CA TYR A 3 1.08 -2.94 19.65
C TYR A 3 0.01 -3.68 20.45
N SER A 4 -1.25 -3.22 20.37
CA SER A 4 -2.35 -3.93 21.03
C SER A 4 -2.63 -5.25 20.29
N LYS A 5 -2.93 -6.34 21.03
CA LYS A 5 -3.17 -7.67 20.44
C LYS A 5 -4.25 -7.67 19.34
N LEU A 6 -5.18 -6.72 19.40
CA LEU A 6 -6.26 -6.53 18.43
C LEU A 6 -5.78 -6.07 17.05
N GLU A 7 -4.62 -5.39 16.94
CA GLU A 7 -4.11 -4.87 15.66
C GLU A 7 -3.70 -5.99 14.68
N PHE A 8 -3.40 -7.19 15.19
CA PHE A 8 -3.09 -8.37 14.36
C PHE A 8 -4.29 -8.89 13.58
N THR A 9 -5.52 -8.54 13.97
CA THR A 9 -6.73 -8.96 13.27
C THR A 9 -7.02 -8.13 12.02
N GLY A 10 -6.38 -6.96 11.88
CA GLY A 10 -6.68 -5.99 10.82
C GLY A 10 -8.08 -5.36 10.90
N ILE A 11 -8.87 -5.69 11.94
CA ILE A 11 -10.22 -5.18 12.16
C ILE A 11 -10.18 -4.10 13.23
N PHE A 12 -10.52 -2.86 12.84
CA PHE A 12 -10.61 -1.73 13.77
C PHE A 12 -12.06 -1.50 14.17
N SER A 13 -12.54 -2.20 15.21
CA SER A 13 -13.93 -2.17 15.70
C SER A 13 -14.48 -0.75 15.89
N ASN A 14 -13.64 0.16 16.42
CA ASN A 14 -14.02 1.56 16.64
C ASN A 14 -14.27 2.38 15.35
N ARG A 15 -13.74 1.93 14.21
CA ARG A 15 -13.88 2.56 12.89
C ARG A 15 -15.05 2.00 12.06
N LEU A 16 -15.73 0.97 12.55
CA LEU A 16 -16.85 0.35 11.86
C LEU A 16 -18.17 1.08 12.17
N ASN A 17 -19.06 1.13 11.17
CA ASN A 17 -20.44 1.57 11.34
C ASN A 17 -21.32 0.43 11.90
N MET A 18 -22.56 0.73 12.28
CA MET A 18 -23.47 -0.23 12.93
C MET A 18 -23.72 -1.48 12.08
N ASP A 19 -23.96 -1.31 10.78
CA ASP A 19 -24.24 -2.43 9.87
C ASP A 19 -23.01 -3.31 9.68
N GLN A 20 -21.82 -2.70 9.60
CA GLN A 20 -20.55 -3.40 9.53
C GLN A 20 -20.28 -4.19 10.81
N LEU A 21 -20.59 -3.64 11.98
CA LEU A 21 -20.45 -4.35 13.26
C LEU A 21 -21.38 -5.57 13.30
N LYS A 22 -22.67 -5.40 12.95
CA LYS A 22 -23.65 -6.49 12.90
C LYS A 22 -23.24 -7.58 11.89
N ASN A 23 -22.72 -7.18 10.72
CA ASN A 23 -22.22 -8.10 9.71
C ASN A 23 -21.01 -8.91 10.21
N GLN A 24 -20.00 -8.25 10.82
CA GLN A 24 -18.84 -8.92 11.40
C GLN A 24 -19.24 -9.93 12.49
N LEU A 25 -20.15 -9.56 13.39
CA LEU A 25 -20.66 -10.46 14.42
C LEU A 25 -21.42 -11.65 13.81
N SER A 26 -22.21 -11.42 12.76
CA SER A 26 -22.94 -12.50 12.06
C SER A 26 -21.99 -13.48 11.37
N ASN A 27 -20.90 -13.00 10.75
CA ASN A 27 -19.86 -13.84 10.16
C ASN A 27 -19.13 -14.69 11.21
N LEU A 28 -19.02 -14.16 12.44
CA LEU A 28 -18.47 -14.88 13.59
C LEU A 28 -19.50 -15.80 14.28
N LYS A 29 -20.72 -15.91 13.74
CA LYS A 29 -21.86 -16.66 14.31
C LYS A 29 -22.23 -16.22 15.73
N ILE A 30 -22.00 -14.94 16.05
CA ILE A 30 -22.35 -14.35 17.34
C ILE A 30 -23.74 -13.73 17.22
N SER A 31 -24.67 -14.19 18.06
CA SER A 31 -25.99 -13.58 18.16
C SER A 31 -25.84 -12.17 18.75
N HIS A 32 -26.39 -11.17 18.05
CA HIS A 32 -26.40 -9.77 18.46
C HIS A 32 -27.86 -9.33 18.60
N GLU A 33 -28.66 -10.08 19.36
CA GLU A 33 -30.09 -9.81 19.49
C GLU A 33 -30.35 -8.42 20.08
N ASN A 34 -31.00 -7.59 19.27
CA ASN A 34 -31.68 -6.34 19.62
C ASN A 34 -30.84 -5.24 20.31
N THR A 35 -29.52 -5.26 20.17
CA THR A 35 -28.64 -4.19 20.68
C THR A 35 -28.36 -3.15 19.58
N ASP A 36 -28.91 -1.96 19.77
CA ASP A 36 -28.59 -0.78 18.94
C ASP A 36 -27.49 0.11 19.58
N ASN A 37 -26.96 -0.31 20.73
CA ASN A 37 -25.84 0.37 21.38
C ASN A 37 -24.52 0.00 20.71
N ARG A 38 -23.96 0.94 19.95
CA ARG A 38 -22.67 0.79 19.26
C ARG A 38 -21.53 0.36 20.19
N ARG A 39 -21.50 0.87 21.43
CA ARG A 39 -20.40 0.56 22.37
C ARG A 39 -20.41 -0.90 22.79
N GLU A 40 -21.59 -1.48 22.99
CA GLU A 40 -21.76 -2.89 23.35
C GLU A 40 -21.35 -3.79 22.19
N LEU A 41 -21.76 -3.46 20.95
CA LEU A 41 -21.34 -4.20 19.75
C LEU A 41 -19.82 -4.18 19.54
N VAL A 42 -19.18 -3.04 19.81
CA VAL A 42 -17.71 -2.93 19.73
C VAL A 42 -17.04 -3.81 20.78
N SER A 43 -17.50 -3.77 22.03
CA SER A 43 -16.95 -4.61 23.11
C SER A 43 -17.07 -6.10 22.79
N LEU A 44 -18.27 -6.54 22.36
CA LEU A 44 -18.52 -7.93 21.99
C LEU A 44 -17.63 -8.40 20.84
N LEU A 45 -17.40 -7.55 19.85
CA LEU A 45 -16.53 -7.87 18.72
C LEU A 45 -15.06 -7.97 19.16
N GLU A 46 -14.60 -7.06 20.01
CA GLU A 46 -13.23 -7.09 20.55
C GLU A 46 -12.99 -8.34 21.41
N ASP A 47 -13.92 -8.71 22.29
CA ASP A 47 -13.83 -9.91 23.12
C ASP A 47 -13.77 -11.20 22.28
N ALA A 48 -14.61 -11.30 21.25
CA ALA A 48 -14.62 -12.44 20.35
C ALA A 48 -13.31 -12.57 19.55
N LEU A 49 -12.76 -11.44 19.11
CA LEU A 49 -11.48 -11.42 18.39
C LEU A 49 -10.32 -11.83 19.32
N LEU A 50 -10.33 -11.41 20.59
CA LEU A 50 -9.33 -11.84 21.56
C LEU A 50 -9.40 -13.34 21.84
N GLN A 51 -10.60 -13.90 22.04
CA GLN A 51 -10.75 -15.35 22.23
C GLN A 51 -10.26 -16.15 21.02
N LYS A 52 -10.48 -15.65 19.80
CA LYS A 52 -9.98 -16.28 18.59
C LYS A 52 -8.46 -16.32 18.54
N ILE A 53 -7.79 -15.22 18.91
CA ILE A 53 -6.33 -15.14 18.98
C ILE A 53 -5.80 -16.16 20.00
N GLU A 54 -6.37 -16.19 21.20
CA GLU A 54 -5.93 -17.10 22.28
C GLU A 54 -6.11 -18.57 21.88
N ASN A 55 -7.23 -18.93 21.26
CA ASN A 55 -7.46 -20.29 20.76
C ASN A 55 -6.47 -20.69 19.65
N THR A 56 -6.07 -19.75 18.78
CA THR A 56 -5.04 -20.03 17.77
C THR A 56 -3.65 -20.19 18.37
N GLU A 57 -3.28 -19.38 19.37
CA GLU A 57 -1.99 -19.49 20.07
C GLU A 57 -1.86 -20.83 20.80
N ASN A 58 -2.93 -21.29 21.46
CA ASN A 58 -2.95 -22.58 22.15
C ASN A 58 -2.89 -23.80 21.20
N GLN A 59 -3.42 -23.68 19.98
CA GLN A 59 -3.28 -24.73 18.94
C GLN A 59 -1.85 -24.78 18.38
N ILE A 60 -1.21 -23.62 18.19
CA ILE A 60 0.18 -23.55 17.71
C ILE A 60 1.14 -24.15 18.76
N LEU A 61 0.96 -23.82 20.05
CA LEU A 61 1.82 -24.35 21.11
C LEU A 61 1.67 -25.86 21.32
N SER A 62 0.51 -26.43 20.98
CA SER A 62 0.26 -27.88 21.05
C SER A 62 0.85 -28.66 19.87
N THR A 63 1.20 -28.00 18.75
CA THR A 63 1.80 -28.66 17.57
C THR A 63 3.32 -28.76 17.62
N ASP A 64 3.98 -28.00 18.50
CA ASP A 64 5.44 -27.96 18.63
C ASP A 64 6.04 -29.19 19.35
N MET A 65 5.21 -30.18 19.71
CA MET A 65 5.61 -31.44 20.36
C MET A 65 5.46 -32.69 19.49
N LEU A 66 5.32 -32.56 18.16
CA LEU A 66 5.39 -33.70 17.25
C LEU A 66 6.56 -33.54 16.26
N ASP A 67 7.70 -34.06 16.68
CA ASP A 67 8.76 -34.57 15.82
C ASP A 67 8.17 -35.68 14.94
N SER A 68 7.81 -35.37 13.69
CA SER A 68 7.69 -36.33 12.59
C SER A 68 7.51 -35.60 11.26
N ASN A 69 8.24 -36.08 10.26
CA ASN A 69 8.32 -35.58 8.89
C ASN A 69 7.00 -35.66 8.10
N GLU A 70 5.97 -34.90 8.50
CA GLU A 70 4.80 -34.69 7.65
C GLU A 70 5.03 -33.45 6.79
N GLU A 71 5.28 -33.68 5.50
CA GLU A 71 5.12 -32.64 4.48
C GLU A 71 3.71 -32.07 4.60
N ILE A 72 3.62 -30.86 5.19
CA ILE A 72 2.38 -30.10 5.21
C ILE A 72 2.03 -29.82 3.75
N SER A 73 1.13 -30.63 3.20
CA SER A 73 0.57 -30.46 1.87
C SER A 73 -0.37 -29.25 1.90
N VAL A 74 0.22 -28.06 1.83
CA VAL A 74 -0.50 -26.80 1.63
C VAL A 74 -0.91 -26.72 0.15
N HIS A 75 -1.85 -27.56 -0.27
CA HIS A 75 -2.51 -27.45 -1.58
C HIS A 75 -3.63 -26.38 -1.57
N GLN A 76 -3.46 -25.31 -0.80
CA GLN A 76 -4.23 -24.10 -1.08
C GLN A 76 -3.56 -23.43 -2.27
N GLU A 77 -4.18 -23.58 -3.44
CA GLU A 77 -3.69 -23.06 -4.71
C GLU A 77 -3.65 -21.52 -4.65
N PHE A 78 -2.51 -21.00 -4.19
CA PHE A 78 -2.27 -19.58 -4.16
C PHE A 78 -2.22 -19.09 -5.62
N PRO A 79 -2.81 -17.94 -5.96
CA PRO A 79 -2.84 -17.46 -7.35
C PRO A 79 -1.46 -17.28 -7.99
N LEU A 80 -0.41 -17.16 -7.15
CA LEU A 80 0.97 -17.01 -7.57
C LEU A 80 1.75 -18.30 -7.33
N LYS A 81 2.65 -18.62 -8.25
CA LYS A 81 3.54 -19.80 -8.16
C LYS A 81 4.34 -19.77 -6.86
N LEU A 82 4.62 -20.96 -6.32
CA LEU A 82 5.56 -21.14 -5.22
C LEU A 82 6.86 -20.38 -5.52
N GLY A 83 7.32 -19.62 -4.53
CA GLY A 83 8.53 -18.82 -4.65
C GLY A 83 8.37 -17.45 -5.30
N TRP A 84 7.15 -16.96 -5.57
CA TRP A 84 6.93 -15.60 -6.13
C TRP A 84 7.50 -14.47 -5.26
N ALA A 85 7.53 -14.66 -3.93
CA ALA A 85 8.08 -13.71 -2.98
C ALA A 85 9.59 -13.93 -2.71
N LEU A 86 10.19 -14.99 -3.27
CA LEU A 86 11.61 -15.23 -3.10
C LEU A 86 12.41 -14.21 -3.92
N LYS A 87 13.41 -13.64 -3.27
CA LYS A 87 14.31 -12.63 -3.87
C LYS A 87 14.98 -13.14 -5.15
N GLU A 88 15.26 -14.44 -5.24
CA GLU A 88 15.83 -15.07 -6.44
C GLU A 88 14.90 -15.05 -7.66
N ASN A 89 13.58 -15.09 -7.42
CA ASN A 89 12.55 -15.10 -8.46
C ASN A 89 12.01 -13.69 -8.76
N GLN A 90 12.52 -12.67 -8.04
CA GLN A 90 12.17 -11.29 -8.25
C GLN A 90 12.69 -10.81 -9.62
N LYS A 91 11.79 -10.64 -10.57
CA LYS A 91 12.10 -9.98 -11.84
C LYS A 91 12.25 -8.47 -11.59
N PHE A 92 13.46 -8.02 -11.29
CA PHE A 92 13.77 -6.61 -11.44
C PHE A 92 13.66 -6.27 -12.92
N GLY A 93 12.64 -5.51 -13.32
CA GLY A 93 12.67 -4.82 -14.61
C GLY A 93 14.00 -4.05 -14.70
N LYS A 94 14.59 -3.94 -15.90
CA LYS A 94 15.87 -3.23 -16.10
C LYS A 94 15.73 -1.76 -15.68
N LYS A 95 15.87 -1.49 -14.37
CA LYS A 95 15.81 -0.15 -13.80
C LYS A 95 17.03 0.61 -14.32
N GLY A 96 16.78 1.64 -15.13
CA GLY A 96 17.81 2.59 -15.55
C GLY A 96 18.54 2.28 -16.86
N GLY A 97 18.03 1.40 -17.70
CA GLY A 97 18.59 1.15 -19.05
C GLY A 97 18.18 2.16 -20.12
N GLY A 98 17.19 3.03 -19.85
CA GLY A 98 16.78 4.10 -20.75
C GLY A 98 17.63 5.35 -20.61
N LYS A 99 17.66 6.21 -21.65
CA LYS A 99 18.27 7.54 -21.59
C LYS A 99 17.69 8.30 -20.41
N ARG A 100 18.56 8.80 -19.54
CA ARG A 100 18.15 9.61 -18.37
C ARG A 100 18.10 11.07 -18.77
N ILE A 101 17.14 11.80 -18.19
CA ILE A 101 17.10 13.26 -18.31
C ILE A 101 18.34 13.81 -17.61
N SER A 102 19.00 14.75 -18.26
CA SER A 102 20.19 15.40 -17.72
C SER A 102 19.85 16.25 -16.49
N LYS A 103 20.78 16.35 -15.53
CA LYS A 103 20.54 17.15 -14.31
C LYS A 103 20.26 18.62 -14.61
N HIS A 104 20.91 19.18 -15.62
CA HIS A 104 20.73 20.59 -15.99
C HIS A 104 19.33 20.88 -16.52
N ILE A 105 18.68 19.90 -17.16
CA ILE A 105 17.29 20.04 -17.58
C ILE A 105 16.35 19.90 -16.39
N VAL A 106 16.58 18.95 -15.47
CA VAL A 106 15.71 18.74 -14.30
C VAL A 106 15.55 20.01 -13.46
N VAL A 107 16.61 20.82 -13.34
CA VAL A 107 16.59 22.08 -12.58
C VAL A 107 15.58 23.09 -13.15
N LEU A 108 15.31 23.08 -14.47
CA LEU A 108 14.40 24.02 -15.11
C LEU A 108 12.92 23.76 -14.72
N PRO A 109 12.33 22.56 -14.94
CA PRO A 109 11.00 22.22 -14.43
C PRO A 109 10.87 22.32 -12.91
N GLU A 110 11.93 21.97 -12.15
CA GLU A 110 11.92 22.17 -10.70
C GLU A 110 11.68 23.64 -10.33
N GLY A 111 12.33 24.58 -11.02
CA GLY A 111 12.12 26.02 -10.83
C GLY A 111 10.67 26.43 -11.07
N TYR A 112 10.06 25.96 -12.17
CA TYR A 112 8.66 26.25 -12.48
C TYR A 112 7.69 25.66 -11.44
N PHE A 113 7.95 24.43 -10.97
CA PHE A 113 7.13 23.79 -9.96
C PHE A 113 7.23 24.52 -8.61
N LEU A 114 8.43 24.95 -8.22
CA LEU A 114 8.66 25.72 -7.01
C LEU A 114 7.97 27.09 -7.06
N ALA A 115 8.04 27.80 -8.19
CA ALA A 115 7.32 29.06 -8.38
C ALA A 115 5.80 28.87 -8.24
N GLY A 116 5.24 27.85 -8.89
CA GLY A 116 3.81 27.50 -8.79
C GLY A 116 3.35 27.04 -7.40
N ASN A 117 4.27 26.52 -6.58
CA ASN A 117 4.01 26.17 -5.18
C ASN A 117 4.00 27.41 -4.28
N LEU A 118 4.87 28.39 -4.54
CA LEU A 118 4.88 29.66 -3.83
C LEU A 118 3.66 30.52 -4.18
N ASN A 119 3.27 30.55 -5.46
CA ASN A 119 2.14 31.33 -5.94
C ASN A 119 1.34 30.56 -7.02
N LYS A 120 0.04 30.43 -6.82
CA LYS A 120 -0.84 29.70 -7.74
C LYS A 120 -0.95 30.34 -9.12
N SER A 121 -0.76 31.66 -9.21
CA SER A 121 -0.78 32.38 -10.49
C SER A 121 0.44 32.11 -11.35
N ASP A 122 1.54 31.65 -10.73
CA ASP A 122 2.81 31.34 -11.40
C ASP A 122 2.93 29.84 -11.70
N ARG A 123 1.81 29.10 -11.68
CA ARG A 123 1.79 27.67 -12.00
C ARG A 123 1.88 27.46 -13.50
N TYR A 124 2.92 26.74 -13.89
CA TYR A 124 3.06 26.24 -15.24
C TYR A 124 2.37 24.88 -15.37
N THR A 125 1.68 24.70 -16.49
CA THR A 125 1.26 23.40 -16.99
C THR A 125 2.45 22.68 -17.63
N ALA A 126 2.38 21.35 -17.73
CA ALA A 126 3.44 20.56 -18.38
C ALA A 126 3.69 21.00 -19.84
N LEU A 127 2.64 21.44 -20.54
CA LEU A 127 2.75 21.96 -21.91
C LEU A 127 3.51 23.29 -21.96
N GLU A 128 3.23 24.20 -21.03
CA GLU A 128 3.94 25.49 -20.94
C GLU A 128 5.42 25.28 -20.57
N MET A 129 5.72 24.38 -19.62
CA MET A 129 7.11 24.03 -19.30
C MET A 129 7.83 23.45 -20.52
N TRP A 130 7.17 22.56 -21.27
CA TRP A 130 7.73 22.00 -22.49
C TRP A 130 8.01 23.07 -23.55
N ASN A 131 7.08 24.01 -23.76
CA ASN A 131 7.28 25.12 -24.70
C ASN A 131 8.51 25.98 -24.31
N GLU A 132 8.70 26.27 -23.03
CA GLU A 132 9.89 27.01 -22.57
C GLU A 132 11.19 26.20 -22.78
N LEU A 133 11.17 24.89 -22.52
CA LEU A 133 12.32 24.03 -22.80
C LEU A 133 12.66 23.97 -24.30
N THR A 134 11.65 23.96 -25.16
CA THR A 134 11.82 23.99 -26.62
C THR A 134 12.46 25.30 -27.07
N LYS A 135 12.04 26.45 -26.52
CA LYS A 135 12.71 27.74 -26.80
C LYS A 135 14.20 27.71 -26.45
N PHE A 136 14.56 27.14 -25.30
CA PHE A 136 15.97 26.99 -24.93
C PHE A 136 16.76 26.10 -25.90
N ALA A 137 16.14 25.10 -26.52
CA ALA A 137 16.80 24.32 -27.56
C ALA A 137 16.91 25.07 -28.89
N GLU A 138 15.90 25.84 -29.27
CA GLU A 138 15.95 26.73 -30.45
C GLU A 138 17.06 27.78 -30.32
N GLU A 139 17.28 28.29 -29.10
CA GLU A 139 18.37 29.22 -28.77
C GLU A 139 19.75 28.53 -28.67
N GLY A 140 19.81 27.20 -28.79
CA GLY A 140 21.04 26.42 -28.70
C GLY A 140 21.59 26.24 -27.28
N SER A 141 20.81 26.60 -26.25
CA SER A 141 21.17 26.40 -24.84
C SER A 141 20.97 24.95 -24.39
N LEU A 142 20.05 24.22 -25.04
CA LEU A 142 19.77 22.80 -24.80
C LEU A 142 19.82 22.01 -26.11
N GLU A 143 20.11 20.72 -26.03
CA GLU A 143 19.93 19.82 -27.17
C GLU A 143 18.47 19.34 -27.24
N GLU A 144 17.88 19.32 -28.43
CA GLU A 144 16.50 18.85 -28.64
C GLU A 144 16.28 17.42 -28.11
N ILE A 145 17.29 16.56 -28.25
CA ILE A 145 17.25 15.17 -27.76
C ILE A 145 17.22 15.06 -26.23
N ASP A 146 17.54 16.13 -25.52
CA ASP A 146 17.53 16.16 -24.07
C ASP A 146 16.19 16.69 -23.52
N ILE A 147 15.35 17.30 -24.36
CA ILE A 147 14.01 17.76 -23.95
C ILE A 147 13.12 16.55 -23.59
N PRO A 148 12.58 16.49 -22.36
CA PRO A 148 11.66 15.44 -21.97
C PRO A 148 10.32 15.58 -22.70
N ARG A 149 9.63 14.46 -22.88
CA ARG A 149 8.26 14.48 -23.42
C ARG A 149 7.33 15.17 -22.42
N VAL A 150 6.28 15.83 -22.91
CA VAL A 150 5.24 16.47 -22.08
C VAL A 150 4.65 15.50 -21.05
N SER A 151 4.49 14.21 -21.37
CA SER A 151 3.97 13.20 -20.43
C SER A 151 4.95 12.78 -19.33
N THR A 152 6.21 13.21 -19.43
CA THR A 152 7.27 12.93 -18.44
C THR A 152 7.47 14.11 -17.48
N ILE A 153 7.10 15.32 -17.91
CA ILE A 153 7.04 16.54 -17.09
C ILE A 153 5.80 16.45 -16.18
#